data_AF-A0A7S1FKM8-F1
#
_entry.id   AF-A0A7S1FKM8-F1
#
_cell.length_a   1.000
_cell.length_b   1.000
_cell.length_c   1.000
_cell.angle_alpha   90.00
_cell.angle_beta   90.00
_cell.angle_gamma   90.00
#
_symmetry.space_group_name_H-M   'P 1'
#
loop_
_entity.id
_entity.type
_entity.pdbx_description
1 polymer ?
#
loop_
_entity_poly.entity_id
_entity_poly.type
_entity_poly.pdbx_seq_one_letter_code
_entity_poly.pdbx_strand_id
1 'polypeptide(L)'
;FGFSNTASGKHSSVLGGYRNSASGSYSSVSGGSENSASGENSSVSGGSNNLASSENSSMFGGETIIKKDLERALVSDLPFTQDDGGWWVANAAMFRFPKGIVVGAMKSSCAY
;
A
#
# COMPACT_ATOMS: atom_id res chain seq x y z
N PHE A 1 -1.56 -15.46 -14.90
CA PHE A 1 -0.82 -16.62 -14.36
C PHE A 1 0.58 -16.18 -13.97
N GLY A 2 1.07 -16.63 -12.82
CA GLY A 2 2.29 -16.12 -12.19
C GLY A 2 3.38 -17.19 -12.01
N PHE A 3 4.59 -16.75 -11.66
CA PHE A 3 5.76 -17.62 -11.51
C PHE A 3 6.35 -17.51 -10.09
N SER A 4 6.58 -18.65 -9.43
CA SER A 4 7.18 -18.75 -8.10
C SER A 4 6.41 -18.05 -6.96
N ASN A 5 5.08 -18.06 -7.00
CA ASN A 5 4.26 -17.54 -5.91
C ASN A 5 4.03 -18.59 -4.82
N THR A 6 4.04 -18.18 -3.55
CA THR A 6 3.84 -19.07 -2.39
C THR A 6 2.73 -18.53 -1.51
N ALA A 7 1.68 -19.33 -1.28
CA ALA A 7 0.65 -19.05 -0.29
C ALA A 7 0.67 -20.17 0.75
N SER A 8 1.39 -19.98 1.85
CA SER A 8 1.63 -21.01 2.87
C SER A 8 0.86 -20.77 4.16
N GLY A 9 0.35 -19.56 4.38
CA GLY A 9 -0.48 -19.24 5.54
C GLY A 9 -1.87 -19.87 5.48
N LYS A 10 -2.48 -20.12 6.64
CA LYS A 10 -3.85 -20.64 6.71
C LYS A 10 -4.82 -19.61 6.12
N HIS A 11 -5.65 -20.01 5.15
CA HIS A 11 -6.52 -19.09 4.40
C HIS A 11 -5.78 -17.96 3.67
N SER A 12 -4.51 -18.15 3.34
CA SER A 12 -3.75 -17.17 2.57
C SER A 12 -4.08 -17.23 1.07
N SER A 13 -3.79 -16.15 0.35
CA SER A 13 -4.02 -16.08 -1.10
C SER A 13 -2.94 -15.29 -1.83
N VAL A 14 -2.57 -15.76 -3.02
CA VAL A 14 -1.78 -14.99 -3.99
C VAL A 14 -2.45 -15.09 -5.36
N LEU A 15 -2.95 -13.97 -5.87
CA LEU A 15 -3.75 -13.92 -7.10
C LEU A 15 -2.89 -14.06 -8.38
N GLY A 16 -1.61 -13.66 -8.35
CA GLY A 16 -0.71 -13.76 -9.49
C GLY A 16 0.61 -13.01 -9.30
N GLY A 17 1.36 -12.82 -10.39
CA GLY A 17 2.63 -12.08 -10.39
C GLY A 17 3.88 -12.97 -10.30
N TYR A 18 5.01 -12.38 -9.90
CA TYR A 18 6.32 -13.04 -9.82
C TYR A 18 6.84 -13.03 -8.37
N ARG A 19 7.20 -14.19 -7.82
CA ARG A 19 7.85 -14.30 -6.50
C ARG A 19 7.10 -13.68 -5.31
N ASN A 20 5.78 -13.70 -5.32
CA ASN A 20 4.99 -13.21 -4.19
C ASN A 20 4.84 -14.29 -3.10
N SER A 21 4.82 -13.88 -1.82
CA SER A 21 4.70 -14.76 -0.66
C SER A 21 3.58 -14.28 0.27
N ALA A 22 2.62 -15.13 0.58
CA ALA A 22 1.59 -14.93 1.60
C ALA A 22 1.73 -16.03 2.66
N SER A 23 2.43 -15.75 3.76
CA SER A 23 2.77 -16.74 4.79
C SER A 23 2.01 -16.57 6.11
N GLY A 24 1.41 -15.40 6.36
CA GLY A 24 0.55 -15.16 7.51
C GLY A 24 -0.83 -15.80 7.39
N SER A 25 -1.48 -16.11 8.52
CA SER A 25 -2.89 -16.53 8.52
C SER A 25 -3.76 -15.41 7.95
N TYR A 26 -4.71 -15.76 7.07
CA TYR A 26 -5.58 -14.83 6.33
C TYR A 26 -4.84 -13.76 5.53
N SER A 27 -3.57 -13.97 5.19
CA SER A 27 -2.82 -12.98 4.43
C SER A 27 -3.12 -13.02 2.93
N SER A 28 -2.99 -11.89 2.25
CA SER A 28 -3.27 -11.81 0.81
C SER A 28 -2.23 -11.00 0.06
N VAL A 29 -1.91 -11.45 -1.15
CA VAL A 29 -1.15 -10.67 -2.14
C VAL A 29 -1.91 -10.66 -3.45
N SER A 30 -2.36 -9.49 -3.89
CA SER A 30 -3.17 -9.37 -5.10
C SER A 30 -2.36 -9.50 -6.40
N GLY A 31 -1.04 -9.28 -6.35
CA GLY A 31 -0.17 -9.41 -7.52
C GLY A 31 1.14 -8.66 -7.37
N GLY A 32 1.83 -8.40 -8.48
CA GLY A 32 3.10 -7.68 -8.50
C GLY A 32 4.34 -8.58 -8.47
N SER A 33 5.46 -8.05 -8.00
CA SER A 33 6.76 -8.72 -7.98
C SER A 33 7.39 -8.71 -6.58
N GLU A 34 7.80 -9.85 -6.06
CA GLU A 34 8.59 -9.94 -4.81
C GLU A 34 7.89 -9.32 -3.58
N ASN A 35 6.56 -9.41 -3.51
CA ASN A 35 5.80 -8.95 -2.35
C ASN A 35 5.68 -10.04 -1.28
N SER A 36 5.71 -9.65 0.01
CA SER A 36 5.59 -10.57 1.15
C SER A 36 4.55 -10.10 2.16
N ALA A 37 3.50 -10.90 2.38
CA ALA A 37 2.47 -10.72 3.40
C ALA A 37 2.63 -11.82 4.48
N SER A 38 3.41 -11.53 5.52
CA SER A 38 3.79 -12.49 6.56
C SER A 38 3.09 -12.28 7.91
N GLY A 39 2.45 -11.13 8.14
CA GLY A 39 1.63 -10.90 9.33
C GLY A 39 0.26 -11.60 9.24
N GLU A 40 -0.35 -11.93 10.37
CA GLU A 40 -1.75 -12.38 10.39
C GLU A 40 -2.69 -11.25 9.93
N ASN A 41 -3.69 -11.57 9.12
CA ASN A 41 -4.57 -10.62 8.43
C ASN A 41 -3.83 -9.56 7.60
N SER A 42 -2.59 -9.82 7.17
CA SER A 42 -1.83 -8.86 6.38
C SER A 42 -2.23 -8.85 4.91
N SER A 43 -2.17 -7.70 4.24
CA SER A 43 -2.48 -7.62 2.81
C SER A 43 -1.48 -6.76 2.05
N VAL A 44 -1.10 -7.23 0.85
CA VAL A 44 -0.36 -6.44 -0.13
C VAL A 44 -1.18 -6.34 -1.42
N SER A 45 -1.60 -5.13 -1.76
CA SER A 45 -2.43 -4.88 -2.95
C SER A 45 -1.67 -5.00 -4.28
N GLY A 46 -0.34 -4.93 -4.27
CA GLY A 46 0.48 -5.06 -5.47
C GLY A 46 1.80 -4.27 -5.37
N GLY A 47 2.44 -4.01 -6.51
CA GLY A 47 3.73 -3.30 -6.58
C GLY A 47 4.94 -4.25 -6.56
N SER A 48 6.11 -3.71 -6.20
CA SER A 48 7.37 -4.44 -6.19
C SER A 48 8.07 -4.33 -4.83
N ASN A 49 8.54 -5.46 -4.30
CA ASN A 49 9.34 -5.52 -3.06
C ASN A 49 8.64 -5.03 -1.78
N ASN A 50 7.32 -5.16 -1.66
CA ASN A 50 6.60 -4.73 -0.45
C ASN A 50 6.60 -5.80 0.65
N LEU A 51 6.64 -5.38 1.91
CA LEU A 51 6.60 -6.26 3.08
C LEU A 51 5.52 -5.82 4.07
N ALA A 52 4.49 -6.65 4.24
CA ALA A 52 3.47 -6.52 5.27
C ALA A 52 3.68 -7.61 6.34
N SER A 53 4.51 -7.30 7.35
CA SER A 53 4.96 -8.26 8.37
C SER A 53 4.22 -8.20 9.70
N SER A 54 3.55 -7.10 9.99
CA SER A 54 2.80 -6.92 11.24
C SER A 54 1.38 -7.48 11.14
N GLU A 55 0.79 -7.86 12.27
CA GLU A 55 -0.62 -8.25 12.36
C GLU A 55 -1.53 -7.10 11.91
N ASN A 56 -2.56 -7.41 11.12
CA ASN A 56 -3.51 -6.45 10.55
C ASN A 56 -2.85 -5.34 9.70
N SER A 57 -1.63 -5.55 9.20
CA SER A 57 -0.95 -4.57 8.34
C SER A 57 -1.44 -4.62 6.90
N SER A 58 -1.58 -3.44 6.28
CA SER A 58 -1.93 -3.33 4.87
C SER A 58 -0.92 -2.46 4.13
N MET A 59 -0.43 -2.97 3.00
CA MET A 59 0.42 -2.26 2.06
C MET A 59 -0.37 -2.04 0.76
N PHE A 60 -0.68 -0.78 0.46
CA PHE A 60 -1.42 -0.40 -0.75
C PHE A 60 -0.62 -0.56 -2.05
N GLY A 61 0.67 -0.89 -1.95
CA GLY A 61 1.57 -1.10 -3.06
C GLY A 61 2.49 0.09 -3.31
N GLY A 62 3.51 -0.14 -4.14
CA GLY A 62 4.62 0.78 -4.38
C GLY A 62 5.88 0.00 -4.75
N GLU A 63 6.94 0.69 -5.13
CA GLU A 63 8.27 0.09 -5.22
C GLU A 63 9.01 0.41 -3.92
N THR A 64 9.37 -0.62 -3.15
CA THR A 64 10.23 -0.40 -1.97
C THR A 64 11.59 0.00 -2.48
N ILE A 65 11.89 1.30 -2.36
CA ILE A 65 13.21 1.84 -2.61
C ILE A 65 14.10 1.37 -1.44
N ILE A 66 14.76 0.23 -1.64
CA ILE A 66 15.91 -0.15 -0.80
C ILE A 66 16.91 0.99 -0.93
N LYS A 67 17.44 1.48 0.21
CA LYS A 67 18.21 2.72 0.44
C LYS A 67 19.35 3.10 -0.54
N LYS A 68 19.61 2.34 -1.61
CA LYS A 68 20.53 2.71 -2.69
C LYS A 68 20.00 3.84 -3.59
N ASP A 69 18.70 3.97 -3.80
CA ASP A 69 18.14 5.10 -4.57
C ASP A 69 17.72 6.29 -3.69
N LEU A 70 18.09 6.27 -2.40
CA LEU A 70 17.80 7.38 -1.46
C LEU A 70 18.50 8.69 -1.88
N GLU A 71 19.52 8.63 -2.74
CA GLU A 71 20.14 9.81 -3.34
C GLU A 71 19.36 10.36 -4.57
N ARG A 72 18.45 9.58 -5.17
CA ARG A 72 17.63 10.00 -6.33
C ARG A 72 16.17 10.30 -6.00
N ALA A 73 15.63 9.78 -4.90
CA ALA A 73 14.35 10.21 -4.38
C ALA A 73 14.52 11.56 -3.65
N LEU A 74 14.78 12.63 -4.41
CA LEU A 74 14.71 13.99 -3.87
C LEU A 74 13.30 14.16 -3.29
N VAL A 75 13.25 14.50 -2.00
CA VAL A 75 12.02 14.77 -1.23
C VAL A 75 11.08 15.76 -1.95
N SER A 76 11.60 16.55 -2.89
CA SER A 76 10.84 17.47 -3.74
C SER A 76 9.88 16.81 -4.74
N ASP A 77 10.11 15.56 -5.12
CA ASP A 77 9.28 14.84 -6.11
C ASP A 77 8.29 13.87 -5.46
N LEU A 78 8.37 13.71 -4.13
CA LEU A 78 7.39 12.91 -3.41
C LEU A 78 6.06 13.67 -3.38
N PRO A 79 4.95 13.01 -3.74
CA PRO A 79 3.68 13.68 -3.82
C PRO A 79 3.05 13.87 -2.44
N PHE A 80 3.75 13.55 -1.34
CA PHE A 80 3.31 13.74 0.03
C PHE A 80 4.39 14.44 0.87
N THR A 81 3.98 15.44 1.63
CA THR A 81 4.79 16.17 2.62
C THR A 81 4.08 16.17 3.96
N GLN A 82 4.82 16.12 5.07
CA GLN A 82 4.21 16.24 6.39
C GLN A 82 3.98 17.72 6.73
N ASP A 83 2.80 18.07 7.25
CA ASP A 83 2.55 19.40 7.81
C ASP A 83 3.12 19.53 9.23
N ASP A 84 3.12 20.75 9.76
CA ASP A 84 3.61 21.05 11.11
C ASP A 84 2.80 20.33 12.23
N GLY A 85 1.60 19.82 11.90
CA GLY A 85 0.74 19.02 12.77
C GLY A 85 0.99 17.52 12.67
N GLY A 86 1.92 17.07 11.83
CA GLY A 86 2.24 15.66 11.62
C GLY A 86 1.35 14.94 10.60
N TRP A 87 0.45 15.64 9.91
CA TRP A 87 -0.41 15.07 8.87
C TRP A 87 0.32 14.99 7.54
N TRP A 88 0.11 13.90 6.79
CA TRP A 88 0.63 13.77 5.43
C TRP A 88 -0.31 14.49 4.45
N VAL A 89 0.22 15.50 3.77
CA VAL A 89 -0.49 16.33 2.78
C VAL A 89 0.01 15.98 1.39
N ALA A 90 -0.91 15.70 0.47
CA ALA A 90 -0.57 15.44 -0.92
C ALA A 90 -0.36 16.75 -1.71
N ASN A 91 0.56 16.78 -2.67
CA ASN A 91 0.74 17.93 -3.54
C ASN A 91 -0.48 18.13 -4.48
N ALA A 92 -0.72 19.38 -4.91
CA ALA A 92 -1.87 19.71 -5.76
C ALA A 92 -1.81 19.09 -7.18
N ALA A 93 -0.66 18.54 -7.59
CA ALA A 93 -0.52 17.84 -8.87
C ALA A 93 -1.10 16.42 -8.83
N MET A 94 -1.26 15.84 -7.64
CA MET A 94 -1.66 14.45 -7.44
C MET A 94 -3.17 14.22 -7.61
N PHE A 95 -3.99 15.24 -7.38
CA PHE A 95 -5.46 15.18 -7.47
C PHE A 95 -6.03 16.17 -8.50
N ARG A 96 -5.57 16.05 -9.75
CA ARG A 96 -6.20 16.78 -10.87
C ARG A 96 -7.52 16.10 -11.27
N PHE A 97 -8.59 16.47 -10.61
CA PHE A 97 -9.94 16.17 -11.08
C PHE A 97 -10.47 17.34 -11.90
N PRO A 98 -11.02 17.11 -13.11
CA PRO A 98 -11.63 18.18 -13.91
C PRO A 98 -12.74 18.95 -13.17
N LYS A 99 -13.28 18.37 -12.09
CA LYS A 99 -14.39 18.92 -11.29
C LYS A 99 -14.12 18.96 -9.77
N GLY A 100 -12.85 18.82 -9.35
CA GLY A 100 -12.45 18.80 -7.93
C GLY A 100 -12.82 17.52 -7.15
N ILE A 101 -12.32 17.39 -5.93
CA ILE A 101 -12.76 16.42 -4.93
C ILE A 101 -13.78 17.11 -4.02
N VAL A 102 -14.91 16.45 -3.73
CA VAL A 102 -15.81 16.84 -2.65
C VAL A 102 -15.56 15.90 -1.47
N VAL A 103 -14.87 16.39 -0.43
CA VAL A 103 -14.85 15.72 0.88
C VAL A 103 -15.93 16.36 1.74
N GLY A 104 -17.07 15.69 1.88
CA GLY A 104 -18.14 16.15 2.75
C GLY A 104 -17.84 15.82 4.21
N ALA A 105 -17.97 16.79 5.11
CA ALA A 105 -18.02 16.53 6.55
C ALA A 105 -19.45 16.12 6.95
N MET A 106 -19.61 15.07 7.77
CA MET A 106 -20.89 14.80 8.43
C MET A 106 -21.22 15.96 9.37
N LYS A 107 -22.30 16.69 9.08
CA LYS A 107 -22.81 17.75 9.96
C LYS A 107 -23.60 17.09 11.09
N SER A 108 -23.15 17.21 12.33
CA SER A 108 -23.77 16.61 13.53
C SER A 108 -25.14 17.22 13.92
N SER A 109 -25.70 18.12 13.11
CA SER A 109 -26.95 18.85 13.42
C SER A 109 -28.17 18.40 12.60
N CYS A 110 -28.09 17.30 11.84
CA CYS A 110 -29.25 16.75 11.16
C CYS A 110 -29.96 15.73 12.08
N ALA A 111 -30.98 16.17 12.81
CA ALA A 111 -32.00 15.28 13.35
C ALA A 111 -33.06 15.05 12.25
N TYR A 112 -33.40 13.77 12.02
CA TYR A 112 -34.40 13.34 11.04
C TYR A 112 -35.82 13.71 11.48
#